data_AF-W7S848-F1
#
_entry.id   AF-W7S848-F1
#
_cell.length_a   1.000
_cell.length_b   1.000
_cell.length_c   1.000
_cell.angle_alpha   90.00
_cell.angle_beta   90.00
_cell.angle_gamma   90.00
#
_symmetry.space_group_name_H-M   'P 1'
#
loop_
_entity.id
_entity.type
_entity.pdbx_description
1 polymer ?
#
loop_
_entity_poly.entity_id
_entity_poly.type
_entity_poly.pdbx_seq_one_letter_code
_entity_poly.pdbx_strand_id
1 'polypeptide(L)' 'MGKLTKIERMRQAASDARYARRHRDLQIAMNEILFILSEGTRYENDVKEAFDILEEYEIEIRAGRMGNRIF' A
#
# COMPACT_ATOMS: atom_id res chain seq x y z
N MET A 1 -22.98 1.51 -8.60
CA MET A 1 -21.85 2.42 -8.35
C MET A 1 -20.84 2.22 -9.47
N GLY A 2 -20.49 3.27 -10.22
CA GLY A 2 -19.43 3.18 -11.23
C GLY A 2 -18.08 2.98 -10.56
N LYS A 3 -17.17 2.21 -11.17
CA LYS A 3 -15.79 2.10 -10.68
C LYS A 3 -15.09 3.44 -10.87
N LEU A 4 -14.36 3.91 -9.85
CA LEU A 4 -13.54 5.12 -9.93
C LEU A 4 -12.48 4.98 -11.01
N THR A 5 -12.21 6.06 -11.73
CA THR A 5 -11.10 6.17 -12.67
C THR A 5 -9.75 6.19 -11.93
N LYS A 6 -8.66 5.91 -12.67
CA LYS A 6 -7.29 5.98 -12.15
C LYS A 6 -6.96 7.35 -11.54
N ILE A 7 -7.44 8.44 -12.16
CA ILE A 7 -7.23 9.81 -11.68
C ILE A 7 -7.99 10.06 -10.38
N GLU A 8 -9.24 9.60 -10.27
CA GLU A 8 -10.04 9.75 -9.06
C GLU A 8 -9.42 8.99 -7.88
N ARG A 9 -8.97 7.75 -8.12
CA ARG A 9 -8.24 6.96 -7.11
C ARG A 9 -6.96 7.67 -6.65
N MET A 10 -6.18 8.20 -7.60
CA MET A 10 -4.95 8.95 -7.29
C MET A 10 -5.24 10.19 -6.44
N ARG A 11 -6.28 10.96 -6.79
CA ARG A 11 -6.69 12.14 -6.02
C ARG A 11 -7.15 11.77 -4.62
N GLN A 12 -7.91 10.69 -4.48
CA GLN A 12 -8.35 10.18 -3.19
C GLN A 12 -7.16 9.80 -2.32
N ALA A 13 -6.25 8.97 -2.83
CA ALA A 13 -5.06 8.55 -2.09
C ALA A 13 -4.14 9.73 -1.71
N ALA A 14 -3.96 10.71 -2.61
CA ALA A 14 -3.23 11.93 -2.31
C ALA A 14 -3.91 12.80 -1.23
N SER A 15 -5.24 12.85 -1.23
CA SER A 15 -6.01 13.50 -0.17
C SER A 15 -5.83 12.77 1.16
N ASP A 16 -5.96 11.45 1.17
CA ASP A 16 -5.81 10.64 2.37
C ASP A 16 -4.40 10.78 2.96
N ALA A 17 -3.37 10.78 2.12
CA ALA A 17 -1.99 11.04 2.54
C ALA A 17 -1.83 12.44 3.16
N ARG A 18 -2.41 13.47 2.53
CA ARG A 18 -2.31 14.87 2.99
C ARG A 18 -3.00 15.08 4.34
N TYR A 19 -4.10 14.37 4.61
CA TYR A 19 -4.88 14.51 5.83
C TYR A 19 -4.63 13.39 6.86
N ALA A 20 -3.68 12.50 6.60
CA ALA A 20 -3.31 11.43 7.51
C ALA A 20 -2.83 12.00 8.86
N ARG A 21 -3.45 11.53 9.96
CA ARG A 21 -3.08 11.93 11.33
C ARG A 21 -2.16 10.95 12.02
N ARG A 22 -2.00 9.75 11.47
CA ARG A 22 -1.15 8.69 11.99
C ARG A 22 -0.21 8.22 10.89
N HIS A 23 1.00 7.86 11.29
CA HIS A 23 2.02 7.33 10.37
C HIS A 23 1.49 6.16 9.53
N ARG A 24 0.74 5.25 10.16
CA ARG A 24 0.14 4.11 9.46
C ARG A 24 -0.84 4.53 8.35
N ASP A 25 -1.69 5.52 8.63
CA ASP A 25 -2.68 6.00 7.66
C ASP A 25 -1.96 6.68 6.46
N LEU A 26 -0.88 7.42 6.73
CA LEU A 26 -0.02 8.00 5.69
C LEU A 26 0.63 6.90 4.85
N GLN A 27 1.21 5.88 5.49
CA GLN A 27 1.88 4.78 4.81
C GLN A 27 0.93 4.01 3.89
N ILE A 28 -0.30 3.73 4.34
CA ILE A 28 -1.34 3.09 3.52
C ILE A 28 -1.64 3.95 2.28
N ALA A 29 -1.86 5.25 2.46
CA ALA A 29 -2.16 6.15 1.34
C ALA A 29 -0.99 6.26 0.35
N MET A 30 0.25 6.30 0.84
CA MET A 30 1.45 6.31 -0.01
C MET A 30 1.62 5.00 -0.79
N ASN A 31 1.33 3.86 -0.16
CA ASN A 31 1.34 2.56 -0.81
C ASN A 31 0.29 2.46 -1.94
N GLU A 32 -0.93 2.96 -1.70
CA GLU A 32 -1.97 3.04 -2.72
C GLU A 32 -1.53 3.91 -3.91
N ILE A 33 -0.87 5.05 -3.66
CA ILE A 33 -0.31 5.89 -4.72
C ILE A 33 0.70 5.11 -5.57
N LEU A 34 1.64 4.40 -4.94
CA LEU A 34 2.65 3.59 -5.64
C LEU A 34 2.02 2.48 -6.48
N PHE A 35 1.02 1.79 -5.92
CA PHE A 35 0.28 0.76 -6.63
C PHE A 35 -0.40 1.34 -7.88
N ILE A 36 -1.16 2.44 -7.74
CA ILE A 36 -1.83 3.10 -8.87
C ILE A 36 -0.82 3.55 -9.92
N LEU A 37 0.32 4.12 -9.54
CA LEU A 37 1.35 4.55 -10.48
C LEU A 37 1.90 3.37 -11.31
N SER A 38 2.00 2.19 -10.71
CA SER A 38 2.51 0.99 -11.37
C SER A 38 1.53 0.39 -12.40
N GLU A 39 0.22 0.60 -12.25
CA GLU A 39 -0.81 0.03 -13.14
C GLU A 39 -0.58 0.40 -14.61
N GLY A 40 -0.49 -0.59 -15.48
CA GLY A 40 -0.24 -0.44 -16.92
C GLY A 40 1.23 -0.15 -17.28
N THR A 41 2.14 -0.17 -16.31
CA THR A 41 3.58 -0.04 -16.55
C THR A 41 4.26 -1.41 -16.60
N ARG A 42 5.50 -1.45 -17.08
CA ARG A 42 6.31 -2.68 -17.07
C ARG A 42 6.58 -3.26 -15.68
N TYR A 43 6.37 -2.47 -14.62
CA TYR A 43 6.65 -2.85 -13.24
C TYR A 43 5.40 -3.28 -12.47
N GLU A 44 4.22 -3.32 -13.10
CA GLU A 44 2.97 -3.62 -12.40
C GLU A 44 3.05 -4.95 -11.61
N ASN A 45 3.65 -5.99 -12.21
CA ASN A 45 3.79 -7.29 -11.56
C ASN A 45 4.82 -7.27 -10.42
N ASP A 46 5.98 -6.64 -10.65
CA ASP A 46 7.03 -6.53 -9.63
C ASP A 46 6.55 -5.75 -8.41
N VAL A 47 5.76 -4.69 -8.64
CA VAL A 47 5.16 -3.87 -7.57
C VAL A 47 4.11 -4.67 -6.82
N LYS A 48 3.26 -5.45 -7.51
CA LYS A 48 2.32 -6.38 -6.86
C LYS A 48 3.03 -7.37 -5.96
N GLU A 49 4.07 -8.05 -6.46
CA GLU A 49 4.85 -9.02 -5.69
C GLU A 49 5.45 -8.39 -4.43
N ALA A 50 6.01 -7.18 -4.54
CA ALA A 50 6.56 -6.47 -3.38
C ALA A 50 5.49 -6.13 -2.33
N PHE A 51 4.28 -5.76 -2.75
CA PHE A 51 3.17 -5.49 -1.82
C PHE A 51 2.60 -6.77 -1.19
N ASP A 52 2.56 -7.88 -1.94
CA ASP A 52 2.13 -9.19 -1.41
C ASP A 52 3.08 -9.66 -0.29
N ILE A 53 4.39 -9.54 -0.50
CA ILE A 53 5.42 -9.84 0.53
C ILE A 53 5.23 -8.97 1.78
N LEU A 54 4.92 -7.69 1.59
CA LEU A 54 4.67 -6.77 2.71
C LEU A 54 3.43 -7.19 3.51
N GLU A 55 2.36 -7.59 2.84
CA GLU A 55 1.14 -8.08 3.49
C GLU A 55 1.39 -9.37 4.28
N GLU A 56 2.12 -10.32 3.69
CA GLU A 56 2.53 -11.56 4.37
C GLU A 56 3.31 -11.25 5.66
N TYR A 57 4.30 -10.35 5.59
CA TYR A 57 5.08 -9.93 6.74
C TYR A 57 4.22 -9.28 7.84
N GLU A 58 3.27 -8.42 7.48
CA GLU A 58 2.34 -7.82 8.45
C GLU A 58 1.43 -8.87 9.12
N ILE A 59 0.98 -9.88 8.37
CA ILE A 59 0.20 -11.00 8.89
C ILE A 59 1.04 -11.80 9.90
N GLU A 60 2.29 -12.10 9.58
CA GLU A 60 3.19 -12.84 10.47
C GLU A 60 3.52 -12.10 11.76
N ILE A 61 3.76 -10.78 11.68
CA ILE A 61 3.90 -9.92 12.87
C ILE A 61 2.64 -9.97 13.72
N ARG A 62 1.46 -9.77 13.11
CA ARG A 62 0.19 -9.76 13.85
C ARG A 62 -0.11 -11.10 14.50
N ALA A 63 0.30 -12.19 13.87
CA ALA A 63 0.18 -13.54 14.42
C ALA A 63 1.21 -13.84 15.53
N GLY A 64 2.09 -12.89 15.88
CA GLY A 64 3.11 -13.05 16.91
C GLY A 64 4.24 -14.01 16.53
N ARG A 65 4.37 -14.36 15.24
CA ARG A 65 5.32 -15.39 14.76
C ARG A 65 6.71 -14.85 14.45
N MET A 66 6.85 -13.55 14.24
CA MET A 66 8.12 -12.89 13.88
C MET A 66 8.70 -11.95 14.96
N GLY A 67 8.03 -11.78 16.10
CA GLY A 67 8.44 -10.84 17.15
C GLY A 67 9.75 -11.16 17.90
N ASN A 68 10.53 -12.14 17.46
CA ASN A 68 11.73 -12.61 18.18
C ASN A 68 12.92 -12.95 17.27
N ARG A 69 12.98 -12.39 16.06
CA ARG A 69 14.14 -12.55 15.15
C ARG A 69 14.68 -11.20 14.66
N ILE A 70 14.93 -10.28 15.58
CA ILE A 70 15.77 -9.10 15.29
C ILE A 70 16.68 -8.89 16.51
N PHE A 71 17.88 -9.47 16.45
CA PHE A 71 19.09 -8.80 16.91
C PHE A 71 19.62 -8.00 15.73
#